data_AF-A0A536YKE0-F1
#
_entry.id   AF-A0A536YKE0-F1
#
_cell.length_a   1.000
_cell.length_b   1.000
_cell.length_c   1.000
_cell.angle_alpha   90.00
_cell.angle_beta   90.00
_cell.angle_gamma   90.00
#
_symmetry.space_group_name_H-M   'P 1'
#
loop_
_entity.id
_entity.type
_entity.pdbx_description
1 polymer ?
#
loop_
_entity_poly.entity_id
_entity_poly.type
_entity_poly.pdbx_seq_one_letter_code
_entity_poly.pdbx_strand_id
1 'polypeptide(L)'
;MATLRLEQLDAYLSRELRSLYVIHGDEPLLALEAADAIRARARASGFSERAVLAAERGFDWGELGASGASRSLFGDKKLIELRLPSGKPGPDGAEAIEAFCGRLPPDALTLVTLPRLDKAGQVSSWFKALER
;
A
#
# COMPACT_ATOMS: atom_id res chain seq x y z
N MET A 1 -12.38 4.22 -8.61
CA MET A 1 -11.95 3.66 -7.31
C MET A 1 -13.18 3.23 -6.51
N ALA A 2 -13.13 2.10 -5.80
CA ALA A 2 -14.20 1.69 -4.90
C ALA A 2 -13.74 1.91 -3.45
N THR A 3 -14.36 2.85 -2.74
CA THR A 3 -14.19 2.98 -1.29
C THR A 3 -15.06 1.93 -0.61
N LEU A 4 -14.45 1.07 0.20
CA LEU A 4 -15.12 -0.04 0.87
C LEU A 4 -15.11 0.18 2.38
N ARG A 5 -16.19 -0.25 3.04
CA ARG A 5 -16.17 -0.45 4.49
C ARG A 5 -15.50 -1.79 4.83
N LEU A 6 -14.95 -1.91 6.04
CA LEU A 6 -14.28 -3.14 6.49
C LEU A 6 -15.18 -4.38 6.33
N GLU A 7 -16.47 -4.26 6.67
CA GLU A 7 -17.48 -5.32 6.52
C GLU A 7 -17.65 -5.85 5.09
N GLN A 8 -17.27 -5.05 4.08
CA GLN A 8 -17.36 -5.40 2.66
C GLN A 8 -16.04 -5.98 2.12
N LEU A 9 -14.95 -5.85 2.87
CA LEU A 9 -13.60 -6.16 2.41
C LEU A 9 -13.43 -7.65 2.10
N ASP A 10 -13.89 -8.54 2.98
CA ASP A 10 -13.75 -9.98 2.77
C ASP A 10 -14.49 -10.46 1.52
N ALA A 11 -15.72 -10.00 1.34
CA ALA A 11 -16.50 -10.31 0.14
C ALA A 11 -15.81 -9.77 -1.13
N TYR A 12 -15.23 -8.58 -1.06
CA TYR A 12 -14.47 -8.00 -2.15
C TYR A 12 -13.20 -8.80 -2.49
N LEU A 13 -12.36 -9.07 -1.49
CA LEU A 13 -11.12 -9.85 -1.60
C LEU A 13 -11.37 -11.27 -2.13
N SER A 14 -12.51 -11.87 -1.81
CA SER A 14 -12.89 -13.19 -2.31
C SER A 14 -13.02 -13.22 -3.85
N ARG A 15 -13.49 -12.13 -4.44
CA ARG A 15 -13.79 -11.98 -5.87
C ARG A 15 -12.61 -11.47 -6.67
N GLU A 16 -11.86 -10.53 -6.12
CA GLU A 16 -10.80 -9.81 -6.82
C GLU A 16 -9.67 -9.44 -5.86
N LEU A 17 -8.43 -9.63 -6.32
CA LEU A 17 -7.23 -9.16 -5.64
C LEU A 17 -6.51 -8.17 -6.57
N ARG A 18 -6.47 -6.88 -6.19
CA ARG A 18 -5.78 -5.83 -6.95
C ARG A 18 -4.29 -5.75 -6.57
N SER A 19 -3.51 -5.06 -7.40
CA SER A 19 -2.09 -4.78 -7.14
C SER A 19 -1.87 -3.64 -6.14
N LEU A 20 -2.89 -2.85 -5.79
CA LEU A 20 -2.76 -1.72 -4.86
C LEU A 20 -3.99 -1.62 -3.95
N TYR A 21 -3.73 -1.46 -2.66
CA TYR A 21 -4.70 -1.16 -1.62
C TYR A 21 -4.22 -0.03 -0.74
N VAL A 22 -5.14 0.84 -0.35
CA VAL A 22 -4.88 1.98 0.53
C VAL A 22 -5.82 1.88 1.73
N ILE A 23 -5.25 1.79 2.93
CA ILE A 23 -5.98 1.84 4.19
C ILE A 23 -5.68 3.20 4.81
N HIS A 24 -6.71 4.04 4.91
CA HIS A 24 -6.62 5.30 5.62
C HIS A 24 -7.83 5.52 6.53
N GLY A 25 -7.61 5.95 7.76
CA GLY A 25 -8.69 6.13 8.74
C GLY A 25 -8.20 6.57 10.12
N ASP A 26 -9.16 6.90 10.97
CA ASP A 26 -8.92 7.34 12.35
C ASP A 26 -8.98 6.18 13.37
N GLU A 27 -9.40 4.99 12.94
CA GLU A 27 -9.63 3.83 13.80
C GLU A 27 -8.51 2.78 13.62
N PRO A 28 -7.54 2.68 14.55
CA PRO A 28 -6.38 1.80 14.39
C PRO A 28 -6.75 0.32 14.30
N LEU A 29 -7.76 -0.12 15.07
CA LEU A 29 -8.20 -1.51 15.06
C LEU A 29 -8.73 -1.91 13.68
N LEU A 30 -9.62 -1.09 13.10
CA LEU A 30 -10.18 -1.35 11.77
C LEU A 30 -9.09 -1.35 10.69
N ALA A 31 -8.08 -0.48 10.82
CA ALA A 31 -6.95 -0.45 9.90
C ALA A 31 -6.09 -1.72 9.99
N LEU A 32 -5.88 -2.23 11.21
CA LEU A 32 -5.16 -3.49 11.43
C LEU A 32 -5.93 -4.68 10.85
N GLU A 33 -7.24 -4.77 11.12
CA GLU A 33 -8.11 -5.83 10.61
C GLU A 33 -8.15 -5.84 9.08
N ALA A 34 -8.29 -4.66 8.45
CA ALA A 34 -8.22 -4.54 6.99
C ALA A 34 -6.87 -5.01 6.44
N ALA A 35 -5.77 -4.61 7.09
CA ALA A 35 -4.43 -5.00 6.68
C ALA A 35 -4.20 -6.51 6.84
N ASP A 36 -4.72 -7.12 7.91
CA ASP A 36 -4.65 -8.56 8.14
C ASP A 36 -5.46 -9.35 7.09
N ALA A 37 -6.66 -8.91 6.75
CA ALA A 37 -7.49 -9.53 5.72
C ALA A 37 -6.79 -9.50 4.34
N ILE A 38 -6.24 -8.34 3.95
CA ILE A 38 -5.48 -8.21 2.68
C ILE A 38 -4.24 -9.10 2.70
N ARG A 39 -3.49 -9.12 3.81
CA ARG A 39 -2.30 -9.99 3.98
C ARG A 39 -2.65 -11.47 3.85
N ALA A 40 -3.73 -11.92 4.49
CA ALA A 40 -4.18 -13.30 4.44
C ALA A 40 -4.56 -13.69 3.00
N ARG A 41 -5.31 -12.83 2.29
CA ARG A 41 -5.69 -13.08 0.89
C ARG A 41 -4.48 -13.07 -0.04
N ALA A 42 -3.54 -12.14 0.14
CA ALA A 42 -2.32 -12.08 -0.64
C ALA A 42 -1.51 -13.37 -0.44
N ARG A 43 -1.30 -13.81 0.81
CA ARG A 43 -0.58 -15.05 1.10
C ARG A 43 -1.24 -16.27 0.44
N ALA A 44 -2.57 -16.38 0.52
CA ALA A 44 -3.32 -17.44 -0.15
C ALA A 44 -3.22 -17.40 -1.69
N SER A 45 -2.85 -16.24 -2.26
CA SER A 45 -2.69 -16.01 -3.70
C SER A 45 -1.24 -16.10 -4.19
N GLY A 46 -0.33 -16.62 -3.36
CA GLY A 46 1.08 -16.85 -3.70
C GLY A 46 2.03 -15.67 -3.42
N PHE A 47 1.58 -14.65 -2.69
CA PHE A 47 2.45 -13.58 -2.19
C PHE A 47 3.14 -14.05 -0.89
N SER A 48 4.20 -14.85 -1.02
CA SER A 48 4.95 -15.44 0.10
C SER A 48 6.03 -14.50 0.65
N GLU A 49 6.58 -13.61 -0.19
CA GLU A 49 7.54 -12.58 0.22
C GLU A 49 6.82 -11.34 0.75
N ARG A 50 7.39 -10.73 1.80
CA ARG A 50 6.85 -9.51 2.42
C ARG A 50 7.97 -8.52 2.71
N ALA A 51 7.86 -7.33 2.14
CA ALA A 51 8.72 -6.19 2.45
C ALA A 51 7.88 -5.13 3.20
N VAL A 52 8.35 -4.67 4.35
CA VAL A 52 7.66 -3.62 5.14
C VAL A 52 8.56 -2.38 5.16
N LEU A 53 8.04 -1.28 4.61
CA LEU A 53 8.69 0.01 4.50
C LEU A 53 7.95 0.99 5.43
N ALA A 54 8.52 1.24 6.60
CA ALA A 54 7.98 2.23 7.53
C ALA A 54 8.61 3.60 7.27
N ALA A 55 7.86 4.50 6.64
CA ALA A 55 8.32 5.84 6.28
C ALA A 55 8.29 6.77 7.50
N GLU A 56 9.23 6.54 8.41
CA GLU A 56 9.50 7.41 9.54
C GLU A 56 10.45 8.55 9.14
N ARG A 57 10.82 9.41 10.11
CA ARG A 57 11.73 10.51 9.86
C ARG A 57 13.09 9.99 9.36
N GLY A 58 13.51 10.45 8.19
CA GLY A 58 14.78 10.05 7.57
C GLY A 58 14.70 8.76 6.75
N PHE A 59 13.49 8.24 6.49
CA PHE A 59 13.30 7.12 5.58
C PHE A 59 13.87 7.39 4.19
N ASP A 60 14.58 6.42 3.64
CA ASP A 60 15.12 6.48 2.27
C ASP A 60 14.04 6.03 1.27
N TRP A 61 13.48 7.00 0.55
CA TRP A 61 12.45 6.76 -0.47
C TRP A 61 12.95 5.95 -1.68
N GLY A 62 14.27 5.82 -1.85
CA GLY A 62 14.85 4.88 -2.81
C GLY A 62 14.46 3.42 -2.52
N GLU A 63 14.20 3.07 -1.26
CA GLU A 63 13.78 1.71 -0.87
C GLU A 63 12.43 1.31 -1.47
N LEU A 64 11.51 2.26 -1.68
CA LEU A 64 10.20 1.98 -2.30
C LEU A 64 10.39 1.55 -3.75
N GLY A 65 11.18 2.30 -4.51
CA GLY A 65 11.52 1.97 -5.89
C GLY A 65 12.30 0.65 -6.00
N ALA A 66 13.30 0.46 -5.13
CA ALA A 66 14.10 -0.76 -5.09
C ALA A 66 13.24 -2.00 -4.77
N SER A 67 12.31 -1.88 -3.81
CA SER A 67 11.38 -2.95 -3.46
C SER A 67 10.49 -3.33 -4.64
N GLY A 68 10.00 -2.35 -5.40
CA GLY A 68 9.20 -2.59 -6.59
C GLY A 68 9.96 -3.20 -7.76
N ALA A 69 11.22 -2.80 -7.95
CA ALA A 69 12.08 -3.32 -9.03
C ALA A 69 12.67 -4.72 -8.71
N SER A 70 12.73 -5.08 -7.43
CA SER A 70 13.31 -6.35 -6.99
C SER A 70 12.44 -7.54 -7.42
N ARG A 71 13.03 -8.47 -8.18
CA ARG A 71 12.41 -9.75 -8.53
C ARG A 71 12.70 -10.78 -7.43
N SER A 72 11.71 -11.60 -7.10
CA SER A 72 11.95 -12.76 -6.23
C SER A 72 12.99 -13.68 -6.87
N LEU A 73 13.92 -14.16 -6.04
CA LEU A 73 14.90 -15.17 -6.46
C LEU A 73 14.27 -16.56 -6.60
N PHE A 74 13.10 -16.77 -6.00
CA PHE A 74 12.38 -18.05 -5.99
C PHE A 74 11.17 -18.05 -6.94
N GLY A 75 10.93 -16.95 -7.67
CA GLY A 75 9.77 -16.79 -8.54
C GLY A 75 8.47 -16.46 -7.79
N ASP A 76 8.57 -16.15 -6.51
CA ASP A 76 7.44 -15.83 -5.64
C ASP A 76 6.94 -14.39 -5.86
N LYS A 77 5.65 -14.17 -5.63
CA LYS A 77 5.07 -12.81 -5.66
C LYS A 77 5.36 -12.08 -4.36
N LYS A 78 5.42 -10.75 -4.42
CA LYS A 78 5.83 -9.92 -3.28
C LYS A 78 4.70 -9.04 -2.76
N LEU A 79 4.49 -9.05 -1.45
CA LEU A 79 3.70 -8.05 -0.75
C LEU A 79 4.61 -6.90 -0.28
N ILE A 80 4.39 -5.70 -0.80
CA ILE A 80 5.09 -4.48 -0.37
C ILE A 80 4.15 -3.68 0.53
N GLU A 81 4.53 -3.46 1.79
CA GLU A 81 3.77 -2.67 2.75
C GLU A 81 4.44 -1.32 2.99
N LEU A 82 3.86 -0.24 2.48
CA LEU A 82 4.29 1.12 2.77
C LEU A 82 3.45 1.69 3.91
N ARG A 83 4.09 2.00 5.04
CA ARG A 83 3.43 2.60 6.21
C ARG A 83 3.84 4.06 6.30
N LEU A 84 2.87 4.95 6.41
CA LEU A 84 3.06 6.39 6.51
C LEU A 84 2.53 6.88 7.88
N PRO A 85 3.22 6.66 9.01
CA PRO A 85 2.68 6.98 10.34
C PRO A 85 2.29 8.45 10.52
N SER A 86 3.00 9.36 9.84
CA SER A 86 2.72 10.81 9.88
C SER A 86 1.59 11.25 8.94
N GLY A 87 1.18 10.39 7.99
CA GLY A 87 0.33 10.76 6.85
C GLY A 87 0.96 11.78 5.90
N LYS A 88 2.24 12.13 6.09
CA LYS A 88 2.94 13.20 5.37
C LYS A 88 4.25 12.67 4.81
N PRO A 89 4.29 12.28 3.52
CA PRO A 89 5.50 11.72 2.91
C PRO A 89 6.58 12.78 2.59
N GLY A 90 6.23 14.07 2.65
CA GLY A 90 7.13 15.15 2.20
C GLY A 90 7.28 15.20 0.67
N PRO A 91 8.10 16.13 0.13
CA PRO A 91 8.30 16.26 -1.32
C PRO A 91 8.88 15.00 -1.96
N ASP A 92 10.00 14.51 -1.43
CA ASP A 92 10.70 13.33 -1.95
C ASP A 92 9.80 12.08 -1.92
N GLY A 93 9.03 11.92 -0.83
CA GLY A 93 8.11 10.80 -0.71
C GLY A 93 6.88 10.92 -1.61
N ALA A 94 6.35 12.13 -1.82
CA ALA A 94 5.28 12.35 -2.78
C ALA A 94 5.74 11.95 -4.19
N GLU A 95 6.92 12.39 -4.61
CA GLU A 95 7.50 12.02 -5.91
C GLU A 95 7.72 10.50 -6.03
N ALA A 96 8.30 9.87 -5.00
CA ALA A 96 8.53 8.43 -4.99
C ALA A 96 7.22 7.62 -5.07
N ILE A 97 6.18 8.02 -4.33
CA ILE A 97 4.86 7.37 -4.38
C ILE A 97 4.23 7.53 -5.76
N GLU A 98 4.28 8.73 -6.35
CA GLU A 98 3.74 8.97 -7.69
C GLU A 98 4.46 8.14 -8.76
N ALA A 99 5.79 8.12 -8.71
CA ALA A 99 6.61 7.33 -9.63
C ALA A 99 6.33 5.82 -9.48
N PHE A 100 6.20 5.34 -8.25
CA PHE A 100 5.89 3.94 -7.94
C PHE A 100 4.50 3.55 -8.46
N CYS A 101 3.47 4.37 -8.21
CA CYS A 101 2.11 4.11 -8.71
C CYS A 101 2.02 4.18 -10.24
N GLY A 102 2.83 5.03 -10.88
CA GLY A 102 2.95 5.08 -12.34
C GLY A 102 3.56 3.81 -12.96
N ARG A 103 4.23 2.97 -12.16
CA ARG A 103 4.92 1.74 -12.60
C ARG A 103 4.77 0.63 -11.56
N LEU A 104 3.54 0.34 -11.15
CA LEU A 104 3.27 -0.74 -10.20
C LEU A 104 3.89 -2.06 -10.72
N PRO A 105 4.63 -2.80 -9.89
CA PRO A 105 5.23 -4.06 -10.33
C PRO A 105 4.13 -5.09 -10.63
N PRO A 106 4.20 -5.80 -11.76
CA PRO A 106 3.16 -6.76 -12.16
C PRO A 106 3.05 -7.96 -11.20
N ASP A 107 4.14 -8.31 -10.52
CA ASP A 107 4.23 -9.45 -9.59
C ASP A 107 4.22 -9.01 -8.12
N ALA A 108 3.76 -7.79 -7.84
CA ALA A 108 3.63 -7.26 -6.49
C ALA A 108 2.22 -6.79 -6.16
N LEU A 109 1.83 -7.00 -4.90
CA LEU A 109 0.71 -6.33 -4.26
C LEU A 109 1.29 -5.28 -3.34
N THR A 110 0.81 -4.06 -3.46
CA THR A 110 1.21 -2.95 -2.59
C THR A 110 0.07 -2.62 -1.64
N LEU A 111 0.38 -2.61 -0.34
CA LEU A 111 -0.52 -2.20 0.71
C LEU A 111 0.02 -0.93 1.35
N VAL A 112 -0.70 0.18 1.20
CA VAL A 112 -0.36 1.45 1.84
C VAL A 112 -1.24 1.66 3.06
N THR A 113 -0.64 1.96 4.21
CA THR A 113 -1.37 2.27 5.45
C THR A 113 -0.96 3.64 5.96
N LEU A 114 -1.96 4.48 6.25
CA LEU A 114 -1.75 5.85 6.71
C LEU A 114 -2.90 6.30 7.63
N PRO A 115 -2.69 7.30 8.49
CA PRO A 115 -3.79 7.98 9.18
C PRO A 115 -4.76 8.60 8.17
N ARG A 116 -5.93 8.99 8.66
CA ARG A 116 -6.84 9.83 7.87
C ARG A 116 -6.14 11.13 7.47
N LEU A 117 -6.21 11.43 6.17
CA LEU A 117 -5.72 12.69 5.64
C LEU A 117 -6.74 13.81 5.81
N ASP A 118 -6.24 15.02 6.01
CA ASP A 118 -7.05 16.23 5.86
C ASP A 118 -7.42 16.47 4.39
N LYS A 119 -8.23 17.51 4.13
CA LYS A 119 -8.65 17.84 2.76
C LYS A 119 -7.48 18.11 1.83
N ALA A 120 -6.41 18.75 2.32
CA ALA A 120 -5.25 19.08 1.50
C ALA A 120 -4.48 17.81 1.09
N GLY A 121 -4.31 16.86 2.03
CA GLY A 121 -3.73 15.55 1.77
C GLY A 121 -4.56 14.73 0.78
N GLN A 122 -5.89 14.70 0.93
CA GLN A 122 -6.77 13.95 0.03
C GLN A 122 -6.76 14.48 -1.41
N VAL A 123 -6.54 15.79 -1.62
CA VAL A 123 -6.48 16.36 -2.98
C VAL A 123 -5.08 16.37 -3.60
N SER A 124 -4.06 15.97 -2.84
CA SER A 124 -2.68 15.92 -3.29
C SER A 124 -2.48 14.95 -4.46
N SER A 125 -1.48 15.21 -5.31
CA SER A 125 -1.17 14.38 -6.46
C SER A 125 -0.73 12.96 -6.06
N TRP A 126 0.08 12.83 -5.00
CA TRP A 126 0.54 11.53 -4.51
C TRP A 126 -0.60 10.67 -3.96
N PHE A 127 -1.56 11.26 -3.24
CA PHE A 127 -2.71 10.50 -2.76
C PHE A 127 -3.62 10.10 -3.93
N LYS A 128 -3.86 11.02 -4.87
CA LYS A 128 -4.58 10.69 -6.11
C LYS A 128 -3.89 9.61 -6.94
N ALA A 129 -2.56 9.49 -6.88
CA ALA A 129 -1.84 8.42 -7.54
C ALA A 129 -2.12 7.06 -6.88
N LEU A 130 -2.28 7.03 -5.56
CA LEU A 130 -2.68 5.84 -4.79
C LEU A 130 -4.15 5.44 -5.03
N GLU A 131 -4.99 6.38 -5.45
CA GLU A 131 -6.41 6.15 -5.75
C GLU A 131 -6.70 5.60 -7.15
N ARG A 132 -5.66 5.47 -8.00
CA ARG A 132 -5.81 5.04 -9.40
C ARG A 132 -6.15 3.56 -9.56
#